data_AF-A0A7S2ICI7-F1
#
_entry.id   AF-A0A7S2ICI7-F1
#
_cell.length_a   1.000
_cell.length_b   1.000
_cell.length_c   1.000
_cell.angle_alpha   90.00
_cell.angle_beta   90.00
_cell.angle_gamma   90.00
#
_symmetry.space_group_name_H-M   'P 1'
#
loop_
_entity.id
_entity.type
_entity.pdbx_description
1 polymer ?
#
loop_
_entity_poly.entity_id
_entity_poly.type
_entity_poly.pdbx_seq_one_letter_code
_entity_poly.pdbx_strand_id
1 'polypeptide(L)'
;VVVSVHRDWAPPFAQRFWQLVKLGWYRDNALYRVDYRNQSKRFVMQWGINGDPVVQKAWDDHKVSNATAPAGKSNTRGRVALGMGAVMCNKSAGADDPCAPLRPNCTAEDYCGKGFGQDIFISFDDNSRLDAHGFRPFGEVEGLGMQTLDATGNLLGNTYGEVADLCGDPRADSAYCVQKAGCVPGNGQDCLAGVNSTTFTAEGNPYIERGFGLMYQMRIKDFGLCASGTPGDTCCSPEE
;
A
#
# COMPACT_ATOMS: atom_id res chain seq x y z
N VAL A 1 7.81 0.68 14.52
CA VAL A 1 6.33 0.81 14.49
C VAL A 1 5.74 -0.53 14.87
N VAL A 2 4.78 -0.58 15.78
CA VAL A 2 4.08 -1.83 16.14
C VAL A 2 2.68 -1.80 15.51
N VAL A 3 2.27 -2.94 14.97
CA VAL A 3 0.94 -3.12 14.37
C VAL A 3 0.24 -4.28 15.06
N SER A 4 -0.90 -3.99 15.67
CA SER A 4 -1.82 -5.02 16.17
C SER A 4 -2.64 -5.58 15.02
N VAL A 5 -2.73 -6.90 14.93
CA VAL A 5 -3.43 -7.61 13.85
C VAL A 5 -4.63 -8.36 14.42
N HIS A 6 -5.80 -8.10 13.84
CA HIS A 6 -7.09 -8.60 14.31
C HIS A 6 -7.71 -9.51 13.25
N ARG A 7 -7.63 -10.83 13.49
CA ARG A 7 -8.18 -11.82 12.56
C ARG A 7 -9.68 -11.68 12.37
N ASP A 8 -10.41 -11.27 13.40
CA ASP A 8 -11.86 -11.05 13.39
C ASP A 8 -12.29 -9.87 12.51
N TRP A 9 -11.41 -8.90 12.21
CA TRP A 9 -11.78 -7.74 11.40
C TRP A 9 -11.86 -8.07 9.91
N ALA A 10 -10.91 -8.86 9.41
CA ALA A 10 -10.85 -9.29 8.02
C ALA A 10 -10.03 -10.59 7.90
N PRO A 11 -10.63 -11.76 8.20
CA PRO A 11 -9.89 -13.02 8.34
C PRO A 11 -8.94 -13.40 7.20
N PRO A 12 -9.34 -13.33 5.91
CA PRO A 12 -8.43 -13.69 4.83
C PRO A 12 -7.27 -12.69 4.65
N PHE A 13 -7.47 -11.43 5.03
CA PHE A 13 -6.47 -10.37 4.95
C PHE A 13 -5.45 -10.50 6.09
N ALA A 14 -5.92 -10.69 7.32
CA ALA A 14 -5.07 -10.94 8.48
C ALA A 14 -4.21 -12.21 8.29
N GLN A 15 -4.82 -13.29 7.77
CA GLN A 15 -4.11 -14.53 7.48
C GLN A 15 -3.02 -14.32 6.42
N ARG A 16 -3.32 -13.59 5.34
CA ARG A 16 -2.34 -13.25 4.31
C ARG A 16 -1.18 -12.46 4.88
N PHE A 17 -1.46 -11.42 5.65
CA PHE A 17 -0.42 -10.62 6.28
C PHE A 17 0.47 -11.48 7.18
N TRP A 18 -0.12 -12.32 8.04
CA TRP A 18 0.63 -13.24 8.89
C TRP A 18 1.55 -14.19 8.10
N GLN A 19 1.08 -14.74 6.98
CA GLN A 19 1.90 -15.58 6.10
C GLN A 19 3.11 -14.81 5.55
N LEU A 20 2.89 -13.59 5.06
CA LEU A 20 3.95 -12.74 4.51
C LEU A 20 4.97 -12.36 5.59
N VAL A 21 4.51 -12.03 6.80
CA VAL A 21 5.38 -11.78 7.96
C VAL A 21 6.25 -13.00 8.25
N LYS A 22 5.64 -14.19 8.39
CA LYS A 22 6.35 -15.44 8.73
C LYS A 22 7.39 -15.83 7.69
N LEU A 23 7.17 -15.47 6.42
CA LEU A 23 8.08 -15.73 5.31
C LEU A 23 9.15 -14.64 5.15
N GLY A 24 9.15 -13.62 6.01
CA GLY A 24 10.12 -12.51 5.93
C GLY A 24 9.89 -11.59 4.73
N TRP A 25 8.70 -11.61 4.13
CA TRP A 25 8.40 -10.91 2.88
C TRP A 25 8.74 -9.42 2.90
N TYR A 26 8.50 -8.76 4.04
CA TYR A 26 8.69 -7.32 4.18
C TYR A 26 10.14 -6.90 4.46
N ARG A 27 11.07 -7.85 4.66
CA ARG A 27 12.48 -7.52 4.85
C ARG A 27 13.05 -6.91 3.58
N ASP A 28 13.81 -5.83 3.73
CA ASP A 28 14.42 -5.08 2.65
C ASP A 28 13.40 -4.52 1.63
N ASN A 29 12.14 -4.32 2.03
CA ASN A 29 11.16 -3.61 1.19
C ASN A 29 11.25 -2.09 1.39
N ALA A 30 11.08 -1.38 0.28
CA ALA A 30 10.99 0.08 0.24
C ALA A 30 9.56 0.56 0.52
N LEU A 31 9.46 1.66 1.27
CA LEU A 31 8.22 2.44 1.44
C LEU A 31 7.98 3.24 0.16
N TYR A 32 7.48 2.58 -0.88
CA TYR A 32 7.52 3.10 -2.24
C TYR A 32 6.49 4.18 -2.55
N ARG A 33 5.51 4.39 -1.67
CA ARG A 33 4.44 5.35 -1.91
C ARG A 33 3.99 6.05 -0.64
N VAL A 34 3.99 7.38 -0.67
CA VAL A 34 3.27 8.22 0.29
C VAL A 34 2.34 9.13 -0.49
N ASP A 35 1.04 8.85 -0.40
CA ASP A 35 0.03 9.58 -1.15
C ASP A 35 -0.55 10.74 -0.37
N TYR A 36 -0.96 11.75 -1.13
CA TYR A 36 -1.58 12.95 -0.63
C TYR A 36 -2.91 13.16 -1.34
N ARG A 37 -3.96 13.52 -0.58
CA ARG A 37 -5.23 13.98 -1.18
C ARG A 37 -5.12 15.42 -1.70
N ASN A 38 -4.26 16.20 -1.04
CA ASN A 38 -3.89 17.56 -1.42
C ASN A 38 -2.57 17.91 -0.73
N GLN A 39 -2.04 19.10 -1.02
CA GLN A 39 -0.74 19.59 -0.52
C GLN A 39 -0.54 19.49 1.02
N SER A 40 -1.63 19.44 1.80
CA SER A 40 -1.59 19.44 3.27
C SER A 40 -2.11 18.16 3.92
N LYS A 41 -2.77 17.27 3.16
CA LYS A 41 -3.45 16.08 3.70
C LYS A 41 -2.92 14.80 3.09
N ARG A 42 -2.21 14.01 3.90
CA ARG A 42 -1.76 12.66 3.57
C ARG A 42 -2.95 11.70 3.50
N PHE A 43 -2.90 10.79 2.54
CA PHE A 43 -3.91 9.77 2.31
C PHE A 43 -3.47 8.44 2.93
N VAL A 44 -2.45 7.81 2.34
CA VAL A 44 -1.90 6.52 2.77
C VAL A 44 -0.39 6.48 2.61
N MET A 45 0.28 5.64 3.40
CA MET A 45 1.62 5.14 3.12
C MET A 45 1.49 3.70 2.66
N GLN A 46 2.07 3.33 1.53
CA GLN A 46 1.98 1.99 0.95
C GLN A 46 3.36 1.40 0.68
N TRP A 47 3.49 0.10 0.92
CA TRP A 47 4.69 -0.70 0.66
C TRP A 47 4.34 -2.18 0.51
N GLY A 48 5.30 -2.98 0.05
CA GLY A 48 5.17 -4.44 -0.03
C GLY A 48 5.62 -5.07 -1.34
N ILE A 49 6.01 -4.27 -2.33
CA ILE A 49 6.76 -4.73 -3.49
C ILE A 49 8.13 -5.23 -3.01
N ASN A 50 8.44 -6.47 -3.36
CA ASN A 50 9.70 -7.12 -3.03
C ASN A 50 10.86 -6.48 -3.83
N GLY A 51 11.95 -6.21 -3.13
CA GLY A 51 13.17 -5.68 -3.75
C GLY A 51 13.88 -6.63 -4.71
N ASP A 52 13.53 -7.92 -4.71
CA ASP A 52 13.97 -8.92 -5.70
C ASP A 52 12.85 -9.16 -6.74
N PRO A 53 13.07 -8.78 -8.02
CA PRO A 53 12.05 -8.88 -9.06
C PRO A 53 11.70 -10.34 -9.41
N VAL A 54 12.62 -11.29 -9.21
CA VAL A 54 12.34 -12.72 -9.46
C VAL A 54 11.37 -13.25 -8.40
N VAL A 55 11.59 -12.89 -7.14
CA VAL A 55 10.70 -13.26 -6.04
C VAL A 55 9.34 -12.55 -6.18
N GLN A 56 9.34 -11.25 -6.48
CA GLN A 56 8.11 -10.48 -6.71
C GLN A 56 7.25 -11.15 -7.79
N LYS A 57 7.85 -11.40 -8.96
CA LYS A 57 7.13 -11.99 -10.10
C LYS A 57 6.55 -13.37 -9.77
N ALA A 58 7.33 -14.23 -9.11
CA ALA A 58 6.87 -15.57 -8.75
C ALA A 58 5.62 -15.53 -7.83
N TRP A 59 5.51 -14.51 -6.98
CA TRP A 59 4.33 -14.33 -6.15
C TRP A 59 3.17 -13.69 -6.90
N ASP A 60 3.41 -12.73 -7.78
CA ASP A 60 2.34 -12.12 -8.59
C ASP A 60 1.68 -13.15 -9.51
N ASP A 61 2.47 -14.06 -10.10
CA ASP A 61 1.98 -15.12 -10.98
C ASP A 61 1.15 -16.20 -10.24
N HIS A 62 1.40 -16.41 -8.94
CA HIS A 62 0.95 -17.65 -8.26
C HIS A 62 0.29 -17.46 -6.90
N LYS A 63 0.39 -16.27 -6.28
CA LYS A 63 0.03 -16.05 -4.88
C LYS A 63 -0.95 -14.90 -4.68
N VAL A 64 -1.56 -14.34 -5.71
CA VAL A 64 -2.68 -13.39 -5.56
C VAL A 64 -3.97 -14.09 -5.12
N SER A 65 -4.85 -13.36 -4.44
CA SER A 65 -6.13 -13.88 -3.94
C SER A 65 -7.27 -12.91 -4.23
N ASN A 66 -8.38 -13.42 -4.80
CA ASN A 66 -9.61 -12.64 -5.01
C ASN A 66 -10.58 -12.72 -3.83
N ALA A 67 -10.14 -13.24 -2.67
CA ALA A 67 -10.98 -13.32 -1.49
C ALA A 67 -11.45 -11.92 -1.05
N THR A 68 -12.67 -11.84 -0.53
CA THR A 68 -13.24 -10.61 0.05
C THR A 68 -13.60 -10.86 1.52
N ALA A 69 -13.80 -9.78 2.27
CA ALA A 69 -14.25 -9.85 3.67
C ALA A 69 -15.27 -8.73 3.95
N PRO A 70 -16.18 -8.94 4.92
CA PRO A 70 -17.06 -7.88 5.39
C PRO A 70 -16.27 -6.75 6.06
N ALA A 71 -16.87 -5.57 6.19
CA ALA A 71 -16.27 -4.43 6.87
C ALA A 71 -16.29 -4.61 8.40
N GLY A 72 -15.28 -5.28 8.97
CA GLY A 72 -15.15 -5.41 10.43
C GLY A 72 -14.73 -4.10 11.13
N LYS A 73 -13.95 -3.27 10.43
CA LYS A 73 -13.57 -1.89 10.81
C LYS A 73 -13.47 -1.01 9.57
N SER A 74 -13.56 0.30 9.79
CA SER A 74 -13.40 1.33 8.76
C SER A 74 -11.94 1.71 8.56
N ASN A 75 -11.57 2.15 7.36
CA ASN A 75 -10.24 2.67 7.01
C ASN A 75 -9.95 4.06 7.62
N THR A 76 -10.01 4.19 8.94
CA THR A 76 -9.64 5.42 9.66
C THR A 76 -8.12 5.52 9.86
N ARG A 77 -7.63 6.67 10.33
CA ARG A 77 -6.21 6.90 10.64
C ARG A 77 -5.61 5.75 11.49
N GLY A 78 -4.44 5.27 11.07
CA GLY A 78 -3.69 4.18 11.70
C GLY A 78 -4.16 2.77 11.32
N ARG A 79 -5.19 2.62 10.49
CA ARG A 79 -5.66 1.32 10.03
C ARG A 79 -4.77 0.77 8.92
N VAL A 80 -4.52 -0.54 8.98
CA VAL A 80 -3.68 -1.29 8.03
C VAL A 80 -4.57 -2.19 7.17
N ALA A 81 -4.44 -2.08 5.85
CA ALA A 81 -5.18 -2.88 4.87
C ALA A 81 -4.25 -3.33 3.74
N LEU A 82 -4.65 -4.36 2.98
CA LEU A 82 -3.88 -4.81 1.80
C LEU A 82 -4.13 -3.86 0.63
N GLY A 83 -3.07 -3.57 -0.13
CA GLY A 83 -3.17 -3.01 -1.47
C GLY A 83 -3.84 -4.03 -2.41
N MET A 84 -4.61 -3.52 -3.36
CA MET A 84 -5.40 -4.34 -4.27
C MET A 84 -5.35 -3.74 -5.67
N GLY A 85 -5.50 -4.61 -6.67
CA GLY A 85 -5.92 -4.16 -7.99
C GLY A 85 -7.36 -3.64 -7.95
N ALA A 86 -7.84 -3.09 -9.06
CA ALA A 86 -9.22 -2.63 -9.18
C ALA A 86 -9.87 -3.23 -10.43
N VAL A 87 -11.19 -3.42 -10.35
CA VAL A 87 -12.04 -3.69 -11.51
C VAL A 87 -13.13 -2.63 -11.57
N MET A 88 -13.39 -2.09 -12.76
CA MET A 88 -14.47 -1.14 -12.99
C MET A 88 -15.83 -1.85 -12.92
N CYS A 89 -16.77 -1.28 -12.19
CA CYS A 89 -18.09 -1.85 -12.04
C CYS A 89 -19.03 -1.37 -13.14
N ASN A 90 -20.01 -2.21 -13.46
CA ASN A 90 -21.13 -1.85 -14.32
C ASN A 90 -22.40 -2.49 -13.77
N LYS A 91 -23.00 -1.89 -12.74
CA LYS A 91 -24.23 -2.41 -12.11
C LYS A 91 -25.38 -2.59 -13.11
N SER A 92 -25.46 -1.73 -14.13
CA SER A 92 -26.48 -1.79 -15.17
C SER A 92 -26.37 -3.05 -16.04
N ALA A 93 -25.21 -3.72 -16.06
CA ALA A 93 -25.00 -5.00 -16.73
C ALA A 93 -25.56 -6.20 -15.95
N GLY A 94 -26.07 -5.99 -14.73
CA GLY A 94 -26.69 -7.05 -13.92
C GLY A 94 -25.74 -8.20 -13.64
N ALA A 95 -26.04 -9.38 -14.19
CA ALA A 95 -25.20 -10.58 -14.03
C ALA A 95 -23.80 -10.42 -14.64
N ASP A 96 -23.64 -9.53 -15.62
CA ASP A 96 -22.37 -9.25 -16.28
C ASP A 96 -21.59 -8.11 -15.61
N ASP A 97 -22.04 -7.59 -14.44
CA ASP A 97 -21.27 -6.63 -13.63
C ASP A 97 -19.93 -7.29 -13.25
N PRO A 98 -18.77 -6.75 -13.68
CA PRO A 98 -17.46 -7.29 -13.31
C PRO A 98 -17.22 -7.33 -11.80
N CYS A 99 -17.95 -6.50 -11.04
CA CYS A 99 -17.92 -6.45 -9.60
C CYS A 99 -18.87 -7.45 -8.92
N ALA A 100 -19.74 -8.16 -9.65
CA ALA A 100 -20.69 -9.12 -9.08
C ALA A 100 -20.02 -10.16 -8.15
N PRO A 101 -18.85 -10.75 -8.48
CA PRO A 101 -18.17 -11.71 -7.59
C PRO A 101 -17.61 -11.09 -6.29
N LEU A 102 -17.50 -9.77 -6.24
CA LEU A 102 -16.94 -9.02 -5.11
C LEU A 102 -18.03 -8.54 -4.14
N ARG A 103 -19.29 -8.59 -4.56
CA ARG A 103 -20.47 -8.28 -3.74
C ARG A 103 -20.78 -9.44 -2.77
N PRO A 104 -21.36 -9.18 -1.58
CA PRO A 104 -21.78 -7.87 -1.07
C PRO A 104 -20.65 -7.07 -0.42
N ASN A 105 -19.44 -7.63 -0.36
CA ASN A 105 -18.31 -7.03 0.35
C ASN A 105 -17.70 -5.82 -0.38
N CYS A 106 -18.00 -5.60 -1.65
CA CYS A 106 -17.84 -4.31 -2.29
C CYS A 106 -19.23 -3.74 -2.63
N THR A 107 -19.52 -2.52 -2.16
CA THR A 107 -20.83 -1.86 -2.34
C THR A 107 -20.77 -0.69 -3.31
N ALA A 108 -19.56 -0.24 -3.67
CA ALA A 108 -19.31 0.82 -4.63
C ALA A 108 -19.94 0.56 -6.01
N GLU A 109 -20.16 1.66 -6.73
CA GLU A 109 -20.81 1.65 -8.05
C GLU A 109 -19.82 1.88 -9.19
N ASP A 110 -18.66 2.48 -8.88
CA ASP A 110 -17.63 2.90 -9.81
C ASP A 110 -16.56 1.82 -10.02
N TYR A 111 -15.92 1.36 -8.95
CA TYR A 111 -14.94 0.29 -9.02
C TYR A 111 -14.91 -0.52 -7.72
N CYS A 112 -14.30 -1.71 -7.78
CA CYS A 112 -14.07 -2.54 -6.60
C CYS A 112 -12.62 -3.00 -6.53
N GLY A 113 -12.07 -3.04 -5.32
CA GLY A 113 -10.82 -3.70 -5.02
C GLY A 113 -10.91 -5.18 -5.40
N LYS A 114 -10.00 -5.61 -6.27
CA LYS A 114 -9.92 -6.96 -6.79
C LYS A 114 -8.49 -7.47 -6.67
N GLY A 115 -8.35 -8.63 -6.05
CA GLY A 115 -7.05 -9.24 -5.88
C GLY A 115 -6.27 -8.52 -4.78
N PHE A 116 -5.85 -9.24 -3.75
CA PHE A 116 -4.76 -8.78 -2.89
C PHE A 116 -3.58 -9.74 -3.03
N GLY A 117 -2.38 -9.16 -3.04
CA GLY A 117 -1.13 -9.89 -3.05
C GLY A 117 -0.42 -9.71 -1.71
N GLN A 118 0.50 -8.75 -1.70
CA GLN A 118 1.52 -8.61 -0.68
C GLN A 118 1.63 -7.16 -0.16
N ASP A 119 1.26 -6.20 -1.00
CA ASP A 119 1.25 -4.79 -0.63
C ASP A 119 0.28 -4.51 0.50
N ILE A 120 0.68 -3.64 1.41
CA ILE A 120 -0.15 -3.08 2.47
C ILE A 120 -0.06 -1.57 2.46
N PHE A 121 -1.08 -0.93 3.01
CA PHE A 121 -1.06 0.49 3.27
C PHE A 121 -1.56 0.82 4.68
N ILE A 122 -1.08 1.95 5.20
CA ILE A 122 -1.55 2.56 6.43
C ILE A 122 -2.29 3.86 6.10
N SER A 123 -3.48 4.03 6.66
CA SER A 123 -4.27 5.25 6.53
C SER A 123 -3.73 6.39 7.40
N PHE A 124 -3.51 7.57 6.82
CA PHE A 124 -3.10 8.77 7.56
C PHE A 124 -4.26 9.65 8.03
N ASP A 125 -5.45 9.47 7.45
CA ASP A 125 -6.66 10.24 7.73
C ASP A 125 -7.89 9.31 7.69
N ASP A 126 -9.09 9.85 7.84
CA ASP A 126 -10.34 9.12 7.59
C ASP A 126 -10.49 8.79 6.09
N ASN A 127 -10.18 7.54 5.76
CA ASN A 127 -10.30 6.94 4.45
C ASN A 127 -11.51 5.99 4.35
N SER A 128 -12.54 6.14 5.18
CA SER A 128 -13.77 5.33 5.17
C SER A 128 -14.43 5.17 3.79
N ARG A 129 -14.18 6.10 2.85
CA ARG A 129 -14.54 5.95 1.43
C ARG A 129 -14.09 4.62 0.80
N LEU A 130 -12.94 4.09 1.23
CA LEU A 130 -12.37 2.84 0.73
C LEU A 130 -13.16 1.61 1.21
N ASP A 131 -13.99 1.75 2.25
CA ASP A 131 -14.78 0.65 2.78
C ASP A 131 -15.82 0.18 1.76
N ALA A 132 -16.41 1.09 0.99
CA ALA A 132 -17.36 0.74 -0.06
C ALA A 132 -16.67 0.03 -1.24
N HIS A 133 -15.40 0.39 -1.51
CA HIS A 133 -14.57 -0.22 -2.56
C HIS A 133 -14.01 -1.60 -2.17
N GLY A 134 -14.20 -2.05 -0.92
CA GLY A 134 -13.81 -3.38 -0.49
C GLY A 134 -12.40 -3.51 0.09
N PHE A 135 -11.70 -2.40 0.35
CA PHE A 135 -10.44 -2.43 1.10
C PHE A 135 -10.73 -2.66 2.58
N ARG A 136 -10.20 -3.76 3.13
CA ARG A 136 -10.54 -4.21 4.49
C ARG A 136 -9.36 -4.07 5.44
N PRO A 137 -9.48 -3.20 6.46
CA PRO A 137 -8.51 -3.16 7.54
C PRO A 137 -8.49 -4.49 8.29
N PHE A 138 -7.28 -4.96 8.54
CA PHE A 138 -7.02 -6.17 9.34
C PHE A 138 -6.15 -5.87 10.57
N GLY A 139 -5.70 -4.63 10.73
CA GLY A 139 -4.85 -4.24 11.84
C GLY A 139 -4.83 -2.74 12.10
N GLU A 140 -4.13 -2.36 13.15
CA GLU A 140 -3.94 -0.97 13.55
C GLU A 140 -2.56 -0.69 14.12
N VAL A 141 -2.06 0.52 13.87
CA VAL A 141 -0.79 1.00 14.42
C VAL A 141 -0.97 1.36 15.90
N GLU A 142 -0.05 0.88 16.74
CA GLU A 142 -0.10 1.11 18.18
C GLU A 142 0.76 2.28 18.66
N GLY A 143 0.39 2.83 19.83
CA GLY A 143 1.18 3.78 20.59
C GLY A 143 1.67 4.97 19.78
N LEU A 144 2.97 5.24 19.85
CA LEU A 144 3.61 6.34 19.11
C LEU A 144 3.91 6.00 17.65
N GLY A 145 3.51 4.83 17.16
CA GLY A 145 3.83 4.37 15.81
C GLY A 145 3.34 5.32 14.73
N MET A 146 2.16 5.93 14.90
CA MET A 146 1.65 6.92 13.95
C MET A 146 2.47 8.22 13.94
N GLN A 147 3.11 8.60 15.05
CA GLN A 147 3.99 9.77 15.07
C GLN A 147 5.27 9.49 14.27
N THR A 148 5.83 8.27 14.38
CA THR A 148 6.94 7.84 13.53
C THR A 148 6.55 7.87 12.05
N LEU A 149 5.36 7.33 11.71
CA LEU A 149 4.87 7.32 10.33
C LEU A 149 4.57 8.73 9.80
N ASP A 150 4.09 9.65 10.65
CA ASP A 150 3.94 11.06 10.27
C ASP A 150 5.29 11.70 9.98
N ALA A 151 6.30 11.47 10.83
CA ALA A 151 7.64 11.98 10.62
C ALA A 151 8.27 11.42 9.33
N THR A 152 8.11 10.12 9.07
CA THR A 152 8.51 9.49 7.81
C THR A 152 7.77 10.10 6.62
N GLY A 153 6.45 10.26 6.71
CA GLY A 153 5.66 10.88 5.66
C GLY A 153 6.07 12.33 5.38
N ASN A 154 6.39 13.11 6.41
CA ASN A 154 6.89 14.48 6.26
C ASN A 154 8.29 14.53 5.65
N LEU A 155 9.17 13.60 6.03
CA LEU A 155 10.53 13.49 5.51
C LEU A 155 10.53 13.11 4.02
N LEU A 156 9.68 12.15 3.64
CA LEU A 156 9.49 11.77 2.25
C LEU A 156 8.76 12.87 1.47
N GLY A 157 7.79 13.55 2.09
CA GLY A 157 6.99 14.56 1.42
C GLY A 157 6.17 13.98 0.27
N ASN A 158 5.67 14.86 -0.60
CA ASN A 158 4.91 14.42 -1.78
C ASN A 158 5.80 13.89 -2.92
N THR A 159 7.14 13.89 -2.81
CA THR A 159 8.06 13.52 -3.90
C THR A 159 8.18 12.02 -4.21
N TYR A 160 7.44 11.17 -3.49
CA TYR A 160 7.52 9.71 -3.56
C TYR A 160 6.14 9.06 -3.77
N GLY A 161 5.22 9.70 -4.49
CA GLY A 161 3.95 9.08 -4.90
C GLY A 161 4.11 8.02 -5.98
N GLU A 162 3.08 7.23 -6.28
CA GLU A 162 3.04 6.41 -7.50
C GLU A 162 2.73 7.34 -8.69
N VAL A 163 3.55 7.33 -9.74
CA VAL A 163 3.47 8.38 -10.78
C VAL A 163 3.31 7.88 -12.21
N ALA A 164 3.31 6.59 -12.46
CA ALA A 164 3.47 6.15 -13.85
C ALA A 164 2.18 6.19 -14.66
N ASP A 165 1.10 5.55 -14.19
CA ASP A 165 0.03 5.17 -15.12
C ASP A 165 -1.16 6.14 -15.13
N LEU A 166 -1.33 6.95 -14.08
CA LEU A 166 -2.43 7.91 -13.94
C LEU A 166 -2.05 9.34 -14.37
N CYS A 167 -0.78 9.59 -14.70
CA CYS A 167 -0.22 10.92 -14.98
C CYS A 167 0.07 11.18 -16.46
N GLY A 168 -0.71 10.55 -17.35
CA GLY A 168 -0.51 10.61 -18.81
C GLY A 168 -0.54 11.99 -19.47
N ASP A 169 -1.00 13.04 -18.76
CA ASP A 169 -0.82 14.44 -19.18
C ASP A 169 0.08 15.20 -18.19
N PRO A 170 1.31 15.59 -18.58
CA PRO A 170 2.22 16.41 -17.78
C PRO A 170 1.66 17.80 -17.38
N ARG A 171 0.55 18.22 -17.98
CA ARG A 171 -0.14 19.50 -17.73
C ARG A 171 -1.43 19.34 -16.93
N ALA A 172 -1.89 18.12 -16.66
CA ALA A 172 -3.08 17.92 -15.85
C ALA A 172 -2.72 18.16 -14.38
N ASP A 173 -3.33 19.20 -13.78
CA ASP A 173 -3.34 19.46 -12.34
C ASP A 173 -4.17 18.36 -11.65
N SER A 174 -3.58 17.17 -11.56
CA SER A 174 -4.09 16.08 -10.76
C SER A 174 -3.31 16.11 -9.46
N ALA A 175 -4.01 16.24 -8.32
CA ALA A 175 -3.41 16.29 -6.99
C ALA A 175 -2.55 15.04 -6.65
N TYR A 176 -2.58 14.01 -7.48
CA TYR A 176 -1.83 12.77 -7.37
C TYR A 176 -0.54 12.75 -8.20
N CYS A 177 -0.40 13.65 -9.20
CA CYS A 177 0.76 13.72 -10.06
C CYS A 177 1.77 14.71 -9.48
N VAL A 178 2.83 14.14 -8.93
CA VAL A 178 3.89 14.92 -8.28
C VAL A 178 4.96 15.22 -9.30
N GLN A 179 5.49 16.44 -9.31
CA GLN A 179 6.57 16.84 -10.22
C GLN A 179 7.92 16.99 -9.51
N LYS A 180 9.01 16.69 -10.22
CA LYS A 180 10.38 16.95 -9.77
C LYS A 180 10.57 18.45 -9.60
N ALA A 181 11.16 18.87 -8.48
CA ALA A 181 11.40 20.29 -8.21
C ALA A 181 12.22 20.93 -9.35
N GLY A 182 11.76 22.08 -9.86
CA GLY A 182 12.42 22.81 -10.95
C GLY A 182 12.23 22.20 -12.35
N CYS A 183 11.38 21.19 -12.52
CA CYS A 183 11.10 20.63 -13.83
C CYS A 183 10.06 21.45 -14.61
N VAL A 184 10.21 21.51 -15.95
CA VAL A 184 9.28 22.19 -16.85
C VAL A 184 8.55 21.16 -17.72
N PRO A 185 7.27 20.85 -17.45
CA PRO A 185 6.53 19.85 -18.21
C PRO A 185 6.44 20.20 -19.70
N GLY A 186 6.54 19.19 -20.57
CA GLY A 186 6.31 19.34 -22.02
C GLY A 186 7.51 19.77 -22.86
N ASN A 187 8.71 19.91 -22.27
CA ASN A 187 9.96 20.18 -23.00
C ASN A 187 10.79 18.91 -23.31
N GLY A 188 10.19 17.72 -23.14
CA GLY A 188 10.87 16.42 -23.26
C GLY A 188 11.57 15.93 -21.99
N GLN A 189 11.56 16.71 -20.88
CA GLN A 189 12.02 16.23 -19.57
C GLN A 189 10.95 15.35 -18.90
N ASP A 190 11.39 14.26 -18.29
CA ASP A 190 10.55 13.47 -17.38
C ASP A 190 10.41 14.23 -16.04
N CYS A 191 9.28 14.91 -15.91
CA CYS A 191 8.98 15.72 -14.73
C CYS A 191 8.23 14.98 -13.64
N LEU A 192 7.82 13.73 -13.84
CA LEU A 192 7.05 12.99 -12.84
C LEU A 192 7.98 12.56 -11.68
N ALA A 193 7.56 12.78 -10.44
CA ALA A 193 8.33 12.52 -9.23
C ALA A 193 7.65 11.46 -8.36
N GLY A 194 8.37 10.36 -8.13
CA GLY A 194 7.90 9.22 -7.36
C GLY A 194 8.06 7.89 -8.11
N VAL A 195 7.70 6.79 -7.45
CA VAL A 195 8.05 5.45 -7.89
C VAL A 195 7.13 4.99 -9.02
N ASN A 196 7.72 4.55 -10.13
CA ASN A 196 7.01 3.77 -11.14
C ASN A 196 6.91 2.32 -10.64
N SER A 197 5.71 1.90 -10.24
CA SER A 197 5.45 0.56 -9.68
C SER A 197 5.77 -0.55 -10.69
N THR A 198 5.48 -0.35 -11.97
CA THR A 198 5.85 -1.28 -13.05
C THR A 198 7.37 -1.45 -13.15
N THR A 199 8.12 -0.35 -13.15
CA THR A 199 9.60 -0.41 -13.17
C THR A 199 10.14 -1.01 -11.87
N PHE A 200 9.56 -0.69 -10.72
CA PHE A 200 10.00 -1.26 -9.44
C PHE A 200 9.78 -2.77 -9.39
N THR A 201 8.62 -3.25 -9.83
CA THR A 201 8.36 -4.70 -9.95
C THR A 201 9.32 -5.39 -10.93
N ALA A 202 9.74 -4.70 -12.00
CA ALA A 202 10.64 -5.26 -13.01
C ALA A 202 12.11 -5.28 -12.58
N GLU A 203 12.57 -4.28 -11.82
CA GLU A 203 13.98 -4.07 -11.54
C GLU A 203 14.36 -4.20 -10.06
N GLY A 204 13.39 -4.10 -9.14
CA GLY A 204 13.59 -4.22 -7.70
C GLY A 204 14.35 -3.07 -7.06
N ASN A 205 15.02 -3.36 -5.94
CA ASN A 205 15.77 -2.37 -5.14
C ASN A 205 16.85 -1.59 -5.92
N PRO A 206 17.53 -2.15 -6.94
CA PRO A 206 18.41 -1.36 -7.81
C PRO A 206 17.75 -0.13 -8.44
N TYR A 207 16.46 -0.19 -8.81
CA TYR A 207 15.73 0.98 -9.32
C TYR A 207 15.53 2.03 -8.22
N ILE A 208 15.12 1.58 -7.04
CA ILE A 208 14.96 2.44 -5.86
C ILE A 208 16.29 3.09 -5.45
N GLU A 209 17.41 2.39 -5.58
CA GLU A 209 18.75 2.91 -5.24
C GLU A 209 19.14 4.10 -6.11
N ARG A 210 18.94 3.95 -7.42
CA ARG A 210 19.34 4.95 -8.42
C ARG A 210 18.44 6.18 -8.40
N GLY A 211 17.13 5.97 -8.20
CA GLY A 211 16.13 7.05 -8.30
C GLY A 211 15.72 7.68 -6.96
N PHE A 212 15.80 6.92 -5.86
CA PHE A 212 15.13 7.24 -4.61
C PHE A 212 16.00 6.89 -3.39
N GLY A 213 17.23 7.43 -3.34
CA GLY A 213 18.24 7.07 -2.33
C GLY A 213 17.77 7.17 -0.86
N LEU A 214 16.95 8.17 -0.50
CA LEU A 214 16.39 8.26 0.85
C LEU A 214 15.45 7.08 1.16
N MET A 215 14.58 6.72 0.21
CA MET A 215 13.70 5.56 0.34
C MET A 215 14.51 4.26 0.40
N TYR A 216 15.56 4.14 -0.40
CA TYR A 216 16.51 3.01 -0.36
C TYR A 216 17.12 2.86 1.04
N GLN A 217 17.48 3.96 1.71
CA GLN A 217 18.04 3.92 3.07
C GLN A 217 17.00 3.61 4.16
N MET A 218 15.73 3.93 3.90
CA MET A 218 14.61 3.74 4.83
C MET A 218 13.90 2.39 4.71
N ARG A 219 14.47 1.45 3.95
CA ARG A 219 13.91 0.11 3.82
C ARG A 219 13.78 -0.60 5.16
N ILE A 220 12.83 -1.52 5.21
CA ILE A 220 12.54 -2.31 6.40
C ILE A 220 13.73 -3.24 6.66
N LYS A 221 14.58 -2.89 7.62
CA LYS A 221 15.77 -3.70 7.98
C LYS A 221 15.37 -4.97 8.71
N ASP A 222 14.55 -4.82 9.74
CA ASP A 222 14.07 -5.90 10.59
C ASP A 222 12.56 -5.82 10.79
N PHE A 223 11.94 -7.00 10.85
CA PHE A 223 10.52 -7.18 11.08
C PHE A 223 10.27 -8.58 11.64
N GLY A 224 9.29 -8.71 12.53
CA GLY A 224 9.03 -9.97 13.24
C GLY A 224 7.65 -9.99 13.90
N LEU A 225 7.24 -11.17 14.35
CA LEU A 225 6.04 -11.31 15.19
C LEU A 225 6.45 -11.14 16.65
N CYS A 226 5.62 -10.44 17.41
CA CYS A 226 5.76 -10.36 18.86
C CYS A 226 4.73 -11.35 19.44
N ALA A 227 5.13 -12.23 20.35
CA ALA A 227 4.16 -13.02 21.12
C ALA A 227 3.30 -12.06 21.94
N SER A 228 1.98 -12.23 21.92
CA SER A 228 1.02 -11.25 22.45
C SER A 228 1.19 -10.99 23.95
N GLY A 229 1.19 -9.72 24.36
CA GLY A 229 0.44 -9.31 25.55
C GLY A 229 1.02 -8.20 26.43
N THR A 230 2.33 -8.01 26.48
CA THR A 230 2.93 -7.10 27.48
C THR A 230 3.58 -5.88 26.82
N PRO A 231 3.19 -4.64 27.19
CA PRO A 231 3.92 -3.45 26.79
C PRO A 231 5.37 -3.54 27.27
N GLY A 232 6.31 -3.78 26.34
CA GLY A 232 7.73 -3.95 26.65
C GLY A 232 8.36 -5.26 26.15
N ASP A 233 7.56 -6.22 25.66
CA ASP A 233 8.13 -7.43 25.06
C ASP A 233 8.83 -7.10 23.75
N THR A 234 10.11 -7.45 23.67
CA THR A 234 10.90 -7.37 22.44
C THR A 234 10.26 -8.27 21.40
N CYS A 235 9.81 -7.67 20.29
CA CYS A 235 9.36 -8.43 19.13
C CYS A 235 10.41 -9.48 18.76
N CYS A 236 9.96 -10.72 18.55
CA CYS A 236 10.87 -11.81 18.28
C CYS A 236 11.73 -11.44 17.08
N SER A 237 13.04 -11.30 17.32
CA SER A 237 14.00 -11.21 16.24
C SER A 237 13.85 -12.47 15.38
N PRO A 238 14.04 -12.41 14.05
CA PRO A 238 14.01 -13.59 13.18
C PRO A 238 15.09 -14.66 13.45
N GLU A 239 15.74 -14.64 14.61
CA GLU A 239 16.74 -15.61 15.04
C GLU A 239 16.40 -16.12 16.44
N GLU A 240 15.63 -17.22 16.48
CA GLU A 240 15.70 -18.33 17.43
C GLU A 240 14.87 -19.52 16.91
#